data_AF-A0A453GR05-F1
#
_entry.id   AF-A0A453GR05-F1
#
_cell.length_a   1.000
_cell.length_b   1.000
_cell.length_c   1.000
_cell.angle_alpha   90.00
_cell.angle_beta   90.00
_cell.angle_gamma   90.00
#
_symmetry.space_group_name_H-M   'P 1'
#
loop_
_entity.id
_entity.type
_entity.pdbx_description
1 polymer ?
#
loop_
_entity_poly.entity_id
_entity_poly.type
_entity_poly.pdbx_seq_one_letter_code
_entity_poly.pdbx_strand_id
1 'polypeptide(L)'
;TRLGRLIKEKAKSDVDKLFSGFSKTRENLSVVDELLTYWNLADTDRVLDDLEEALLVSDFGPKISFRIVDTLRDQIRDGKLKSGTEIKASLKRCILELLTTKGSKTELQLGFRKPAVIMIVGVNGGGKTTSLGKLAYRFKNEGAKVLMAAGDTFRAAARDQLEIWAERTGSEIVIDNDKKAQAPSGSKTWEA
;
A
#
# COMPACT_ATOMS: atom_id res chain seq x y z
N THR A 1 10.14 11.15 -27.37
CA THR A 1 9.01 12.10 -27.33
C THR A 1 8.95 12.80 -25.98
N ARG A 2 8.42 14.02 -25.88
CA ARG A 2 8.21 14.75 -24.60
C ARG A 2 7.42 13.91 -23.58
N LEU A 3 6.46 13.12 -24.07
CA LEU A 3 5.65 12.20 -23.28
C LEU A 3 6.48 11.10 -22.59
N GLY A 4 7.42 10.46 -23.30
CA GLY A 4 8.26 9.42 -22.72
C GLY A 4 9.17 9.93 -21.59
N ARG A 5 9.65 11.17 -21.69
CA ARG A 5 10.44 11.82 -20.64
C ARG A 5 9.61 12.08 -19.38
N LEU A 6 8.38 12.60 -19.54
CA LEU A 6 7.47 12.87 -18.44
C LEU A 6 7.07 11.59 -17.68
N ILE A 7 6.81 10.49 -18.40
CA ILE A 7 6.50 9.18 -17.79
C ILE A 7 7.70 8.69 -16.96
N LYS A 8 8.91 8.79 -17.49
CA LYS A 8 10.13 8.37 -16.80
C LYS A 8 10.43 9.21 -15.55
N GLU A 9 10.25 10.53 -15.64
CA GLU A 9 10.43 11.45 -14.51
C GLU A 9 9.40 11.19 -13.40
N LYS A 10 8.13 10.96 -13.77
CA LYS A 10 7.07 10.60 -12.81
C LYS A 10 7.34 9.25 -12.15
N ALA A 11 7.67 8.22 -12.93
CA ALA A 11 8.01 6.90 -12.40
C ALA A 11 9.21 6.96 -11.44
N LYS A 12 10.24 7.74 -11.78
CA LYS A 12 11.38 7.98 -10.89
C LYS A 12 10.93 8.63 -9.59
N SER A 13 10.13 9.70 -9.66
CA SER A 13 9.61 10.39 -8.47
C SER A 13 8.78 9.47 -7.58
N ASP A 14 7.95 8.61 -8.17
CA ASP A 14 7.12 7.67 -7.41
C ASP A 14 7.97 6.58 -6.74
N VAL A 15 9.02 6.10 -7.41
CA VAL A 15 10.02 5.20 -6.81
C VAL A 15 10.77 5.89 -5.68
N ASP A 16 11.20 7.13 -5.85
CA ASP A 16 11.93 7.89 -4.83
C ASP A 16 11.06 8.09 -3.57
N LYS A 17 9.75 8.33 -3.72
CA LYS A 17 8.80 8.39 -2.60
C LYS A 17 8.67 7.08 -1.84
N LEU A 18 8.73 5.94 -2.54
CA LEU A 18 8.75 4.63 -1.88
C LEU A 18 10.04 4.47 -1.08
N PHE A 19 11.18 4.78 -1.67
CA PHE A 19 12.47 4.68 -0.98
C PHE A 19 12.57 5.60 0.23
N SER A 20 12.02 6.82 0.17
CA SER A 20 11.99 7.72 1.32
C SER A 20 11.02 7.26 2.40
N GLY A 21 9.86 6.70 2.03
CA GLY A 21 8.88 6.16 2.98
C GLY A 21 9.39 4.97 3.78
N PHE A 22 10.30 4.17 3.21
CA PHE A 22 10.92 3.01 3.87
C PHE A 22 12.39 3.24 4.27
N SER A 23 12.85 4.50 4.37
CA SER A 23 14.26 4.81 4.66
C SER A 23 14.72 4.17 5.97
N LYS A 24 13.92 4.27 7.03
CA LYS A 24 14.24 3.72 8.35
C LYS A 24 14.30 2.19 8.34
N THR A 25 13.35 1.53 7.67
CA THR A 25 13.37 0.07 7.50
C THR A 25 14.61 -0.37 6.72
N ARG A 26 15.00 0.37 5.67
CA ARG A 26 16.21 0.08 4.89
C ARG A 26 17.49 0.25 5.71
N GLU A 27 17.56 1.26 6.57
CA GLU A 27 18.67 1.44 7.53
C GLU A 27 18.76 0.26 8.49
N ASN A 28 17.64 -0.16 9.10
CA ASN A 28 17.65 -1.30 10.03
C ASN A 28 18.10 -2.60 9.33
N LEU A 29 17.70 -2.80 8.07
CA LEU A 29 18.08 -3.96 7.28
C LEU A 29 19.49 -3.88 6.67
N SER A 30 20.24 -2.77 6.83
CA SER A 30 21.60 -2.70 6.29
C SER A 30 22.57 -3.62 7.02
N VAL A 31 22.26 -4.02 8.25
CA VAL A 31 23.04 -5.02 9.02
C VAL A 31 23.19 -6.33 8.26
N VAL A 32 22.21 -6.69 7.42
CA VAL A 32 22.26 -7.89 6.57
C VAL A 32 23.45 -7.85 5.61
N ASP A 33 23.83 -6.67 5.12
CA ASP A 33 24.96 -6.55 4.19
C ASP A 33 26.30 -6.79 4.89
N GLU A 34 26.41 -6.34 6.14
CA GLU A 34 27.59 -6.58 6.97
C GLU A 34 27.71 -8.07 7.33
N LEU A 35 26.62 -8.68 7.79
CA LEU A 35 26.57 -10.12 8.12
C LEU A 35 26.98 -11.01 6.95
N LEU A 36 26.49 -10.70 5.74
CA LEU A 36 26.73 -11.50 4.55
C LEU A 36 28.11 -11.25 3.91
N THR A 37 28.80 -10.16 4.25
CA THR A 37 30.12 -9.85 3.69
C THR A 37 31.17 -10.87 4.13
N TYR A 38 31.10 -11.33 5.38
CA TYR A 38 32.05 -12.28 5.96
C TYR A 38 31.51 -13.72 6.05
N TRP A 39 30.35 -13.98 5.43
CA TRP A 39 29.74 -15.29 5.46
C TRP A 39 30.63 -16.35 4.80
N ASN A 40 30.73 -17.49 5.46
CA ASN A 40 31.26 -18.73 4.91
C ASN A 40 30.38 -19.89 5.39
N LEU A 41 30.60 -21.08 4.82
CA LEU A 41 29.74 -22.24 5.10
C LEU A 41 29.70 -22.64 6.58
N ALA A 42 30.82 -22.50 7.31
CA ALA A 42 30.90 -22.85 8.73
C ALA A 42 30.13 -21.88 9.64
N ASP A 43 29.99 -20.62 9.21
CA ASP A 43 29.26 -19.57 9.94
C ASP A 43 27.76 -19.51 9.57
N THR A 44 27.26 -20.45 8.76
CA THR A 44 25.90 -20.39 8.20
C THR A 44 24.84 -20.23 9.28
N ASP A 45 24.82 -21.09 10.31
CA ASP A 45 23.77 -21.04 11.32
C ASP A 45 23.79 -19.72 12.10
N ARG A 46 24.98 -19.28 12.54
CA ARG A 46 25.14 -17.99 13.23
C ARG A 46 24.63 -16.81 12.40
N VAL A 47 25.04 -16.73 11.13
CA VAL A 47 24.65 -15.63 10.23
C VAL A 47 23.15 -15.66 9.93
N LEU A 48 22.55 -16.85 9.84
CA LEU A 48 21.12 -17.01 9.62
C LEU A 48 20.30 -16.65 10.86
N ASP A 49 20.80 -16.93 12.06
CA ASP A 49 20.17 -16.52 13.32
C ASP A 49 20.22 -14.98 13.48
N ASP A 50 21.38 -14.36 13.20
CA ASP A 50 21.52 -12.89 13.19
C ASP A 50 20.60 -12.24 12.15
N LEU A 51 20.43 -12.88 10.98
CA LEU A 51 19.48 -12.44 9.95
C LEU A 51 18.03 -12.56 10.42
N GLU A 52 17.67 -13.64 11.13
CA GLU A 52 16.33 -13.80 11.69
C GLU A 52 15.99 -12.66 12.65
N GLU A 53 16.91 -12.33 13.56
CA GLU A 53 16.75 -11.22 14.50
C GLU A 53 16.58 -9.89 13.75
N ALA A 54 17.40 -9.61 12.74
CA ALA A 54 17.30 -8.40 11.92
C ALA A 54 15.93 -8.28 11.21
N LEU A 55 15.37 -9.40 10.75
CA LEU A 55 14.02 -9.45 10.17
C LEU A 55 12.94 -9.15 11.22
N LEU A 56 13.04 -9.77 12.41
CA LEU A 56 12.09 -9.54 13.52
C LEU A 56 12.09 -8.08 13.98
N VAL A 57 13.26 -7.47 14.14
CA VAL A 57 13.42 -6.03 14.49
C VAL A 57 12.83 -5.12 13.42
N SER A 58 12.74 -5.60 12.18
CA SER A 58 12.17 -4.87 11.04
C SER A 58 10.67 -5.18 10.82
N ASP A 59 9.97 -5.66 11.85
CA ASP A 59 8.54 -6.01 11.86
C ASP A 59 8.14 -7.17 10.91
N PHE A 60 9.08 -8.03 10.51
CA PHE A 60 8.72 -9.29 9.87
C PHE A 60 8.20 -10.24 10.95
N GLY A 61 6.93 -10.65 10.85
CA GLY A 61 6.34 -11.54 11.84
C GLY A 61 7.06 -12.90 11.92
N PRO A 62 7.09 -13.58 13.09
CA PRO A 62 7.92 -14.76 13.31
C PRO A 62 7.77 -15.87 12.26
N LYS A 63 6.53 -16.14 11.84
CA LYS A 63 6.23 -17.15 10.81
C LYS A 63 6.88 -16.84 9.46
N ILE A 64 6.97 -15.56 9.09
CA ILE A 64 7.56 -15.12 7.83
C ILE A 64 9.09 -15.18 7.92
N SER A 65 9.66 -14.67 9.01
CA SER A 65 11.11 -14.68 9.26
C SER A 65 11.66 -16.10 9.24
N PHE A 66 11.06 -17.01 10.02
CA PHE A 66 11.42 -18.42 10.06
C PHE A 66 11.37 -19.07 8.68
N ARG A 67 10.27 -18.86 7.93
CA ARG A 67 10.12 -19.41 6.58
C ARG A 67 11.22 -18.93 5.62
N ILE A 68 11.58 -17.65 5.69
CA ILE A 68 12.64 -17.08 4.85
C ILE A 68 13.98 -17.72 5.21
N VAL A 69 14.32 -17.74 6.50
CA VAL A 69 15.62 -18.23 6.99
C VAL A 69 15.80 -19.71 6.70
N ASP A 70 14.79 -20.55 6.94
CA ASP A 70 14.83 -21.98 6.60
C ASP A 70 14.99 -22.22 5.10
N THR A 71 14.32 -21.41 4.27
CA THR A 71 14.48 -21.51 2.81
C THR A 71 15.93 -21.21 2.40
N LEU A 72 16.56 -20.20 3.01
CA LEU A 72 17.96 -19.88 2.75
C LEU A 72 18.89 -20.99 3.27
N ARG A 73 18.64 -21.52 4.47
CA ARG A 73 19.38 -22.63 5.09
C ARG A 73 19.39 -23.86 4.17
N ASP A 74 18.22 -24.26 3.68
CA ASP A 74 18.09 -25.39 2.76
C ASP A 74 18.81 -25.14 1.43
N GLN A 75 18.71 -23.93 0.86
CA GLN A 75 19.38 -23.60 -0.40
C GLN A 75 20.92 -23.56 -0.25
N ILE A 76 21.44 -23.12 0.89
CA ILE A 76 22.87 -23.19 1.21
C ILE A 76 23.30 -24.66 1.35
N ARG A 77 22.56 -25.46 2.12
CA ARG A 77 22.85 -26.89 2.34
C ARG A 77 22.84 -27.69 1.03
N ASP A 78 21.91 -27.38 0.14
CA ASP A 78 21.80 -27.98 -1.19
C ASP A 78 22.90 -27.50 -2.17
N GLY A 79 23.77 -26.58 -1.77
CA GLY A 79 24.83 -26.01 -2.60
C GLY A 79 24.34 -25.06 -3.70
N LYS A 80 23.10 -24.56 -3.59
CA LYS A 80 22.49 -23.62 -4.55
C LYS A 80 22.96 -22.17 -4.33
N LEU A 81 23.32 -21.83 -3.10
CA LEU A 81 23.87 -20.52 -2.73
C LEU A 81 25.29 -20.70 -2.21
N LYS A 82 26.24 -20.01 -2.83
CA LYS A 82 27.68 -20.19 -2.61
C LYS A 82 28.39 -18.89 -2.19
N SER A 83 27.66 -17.78 -2.11
CA SER A 83 28.21 -16.49 -1.71
C SER A 83 27.17 -15.62 -1.01
N GLY A 84 27.63 -14.66 -0.20
CA GLY A 84 26.75 -13.71 0.49
C GLY A 84 25.87 -12.89 -0.46
N THR A 85 26.37 -12.57 -1.66
CA THR A 85 25.58 -11.84 -2.68
C THR A 85 24.44 -12.70 -3.24
N GLU A 86 24.67 -14.00 -3.44
CA GLU A 86 23.62 -14.95 -3.83
C GLU A 86 22.58 -15.13 -2.71
N ILE A 87 23.02 -15.21 -1.46
CA ILE A 87 22.13 -15.28 -0.29
C ILE A 87 21.24 -14.03 -0.23
N LYS A 88 21.82 -12.84 -0.34
CA LYS A 88 21.07 -11.57 -0.39
C LYS A 88 20.07 -11.54 -1.55
N ALA A 89 20.48 -12.01 -2.73
CA ALA A 89 19.57 -12.08 -3.88
C ALA A 89 18.41 -13.05 -3.64
N SER A 90 18.68 -14.19 -3.00
CA SER A 90 17.64 -15.17 -2.65
C SER A 90 16.70 -14.65 -1.56
N LEU A 91 17.21 -13.95 -0.55
CA LEU A 91 16.41 -13.26 0.46
C LEU A 91 15.39 -12.32 -0.18
N LYS A 92 15.84 -11.47 -1.10
CA LYS A 92 14.97 -10.54 -1.84
C LYS A 92 13.91 -11.29 -2.67
N ARG A 93 14.29 -12.43 -3.26
CA ARG A 93 13.38 -13.29 -4.04
C ARG A 93 12.32 -13.92 -3.14
N CYS A 94 12.70 -14.48 -1.99
CA CYS A 94 11.76 -15.05 -1.02
C CYS A 94 10.72 -14.02 -0.57
N ILE A 95 11.16 -12.80 -0.24
CA ILE A 95 10.25 -11.71 0.14
C ILE A 95 9.31 -11.34 -1.02
N LEU A 96 9.83 -11.23 -2.25
CA LEU A 96 9.02 -10.91 -3.42
C LEU A 96 7.96 -11.99 -3.71
N GLU A 97 8.34 -13.26 -3.59
CA GLU A 97 7.42 -14.38 -3.77
C GLU A 97 6.32 -14.34 -2.71
N LEU A 98 6.64 -14.08 -1.45
CA LEU A 98 5.65 -13.93 -0.39
C LEU A 98 4.63 -12.83 -0.68
N LEU A 99 5.09 -11.68 -1.20
CA LEU A 99 4.23 -10.56 -1.56
C LEU A 99 3.35 -10.84 -2.78
N THR A 100 3.76 -11.73 -3.69
CA THR A 100 3.09 -11.95 -4.98
C THR A 100 2.26 -13.23 -5.03
N THR A 101 2.51 -14.19 -4.14
CA THR A 101 1.83 -15.51 -4.13
C THR A 101 0.34 -15.42 -3.80
N LYS A 102 -0.06 -14.46 -2.95
CA LYS A 102 -1.47 -14.29 -2.51
C LYS A 102 -2.00 -12.93 -2.95
N GLY A 103 -2.58 -12.87 -4.14
CA GLY A 103 -3.20 -11.65 -4.67
C GLY A 103 -2.35 -11.00 -5.77
N SER A 104 -2.27 -11.67 -6.92
CA SER A 104 -1.47 -11.22 -8.07
C SER A 104 -1.93 -9.90 -8.70
N LYS A 105 -3.09 -9.37 -8.28
CA LYS A 105 -3.66 -8.13 -8.79
C LYS A 105 -3.64 -7.05 -7.71
N THR A 106 -2.62 -6.21 -7.75
CA THR A 106 -2.51 -5.00 -6.92
C THR A 106 -3.38 -3.86 -7.44
N GLU A 107 -3.80 -3.92 -8.70
CA GLU A 107 -4.69 -2.96 -9.34
C GLU A 107 -6.15 -3.16 -8.91
N LEU A 108 -6.88 -2.04 -8.75
CA LEU A 108 -8.30 -2.06 -8.45
C LEU A 108 -9.09 -2.68 -9.62
N GLN A 109 -9.83 -3.75 -9.33
CA GLN A 109 -10.62 -4.49 -10.31
C GLN A 109 -12.02 -3.87 -10.43
N LEU A 110 -12.14 -2.75 -11.15
CA LEU A 110 -13.40 -2.01 -11.28
C LEU A 110 -14.36 -2.59 -12.35
N GLY A 111 -13.86 -3.44 -13.24
CA GLY A 111 -14.62 -3.95 -14.39
C GLY A 111 -15.04 -2.83 -15.36
N PHE A 112 -16.03 -3.13 -16.21
CA PHE A 112 -16.54 -2.18 -17.22
C PHE A 112 -17.93 -1.63 -16.91
N ARG A 113 -18.69 -2.31 -16.05
CA ARG A 113 -20.04 -1.88 -15.64
C ARG A 113 -19.94 -0.72 -14.66
N LYS A 114 -20.85 0.25 -14.79
CA LYS A 114 -20.88 1.46 -13.96
C LYS A 114 -22.22 1.59 -13.20
N PRO A 115 -22.22 2.16 -11.99
CA PRO A 115 -21.03 2.64 -11.25
C PRO A 115 -20.22 1.48 -10.64
N ALA A 116 -18.89 1.64 -10.60
CA ALA A 116 -18.05 0.80 -9.76
C ALA A 116 -18.09 1.33 -8.32
N VAL A 117 -18.29 0.44 -7.34
CA VAL A 117 -18.46 0.81 -5.93
C VAL A 117 -17.24 0.35 -5.14
N ILE A 118 -16.63 1.28 -4.39
CA ILE A 118 -15.47 1.00 -3.53
C ILE A 118 -15.85 1.38 -2.11
N MET A 119 -15.79 0.41 -1.19
CA MET A 119 -16.02 0.63 0.24
C MET A 119 -14.67 0.64 0.97
N ILE A 120 -14.39 1.69 1.74
CA ILE A 120 -13.16 1.80 2.54
C ILE A 120 -13.51 1.57 4.01
N VAL A 121 -12.92 0.54 4.61
CA VAL A 121 -13.21 0.09 5.97
C VAL A 121 -11.94 0.05 6.82
N GLY A 122 -12.09 0.04 8.15
CA GLY A 122 -10.97 -0.04 9.10
C GLY A 122 -11.24 0.69 10.42
N VAL A 123 -10.29 0.63 11.34
CA VAL A 123 -10.40 1.24 12.68
C VAL A 123 -10.10 2.75 12.68
N ASN A 124 -10.36 3.42 13.81
CA ASN A 124 -10.03 4.83 13.98
C ASN A 124 -8.53 5.07 13.95
N GLY A 125 -8.10 6.25 13.47
CA GLY A 125 -6.67 6.59 13.33
C GLY A 125 -5.98 6.01 12.10
N GLY A 126 -6.51 4.97 11.46
CA GLY A 126 -5.91 4.34 10.26
C GLY A 126 -5.97 5.15 8.96
N GLY A 127 -6.40 6.41 8.99
CA GLY A 127 -6.37 7.29 7.82
C GLY A 127 -7.41 6.98 6.72
N LYS A 128 -8.56 6.36 7.05
CA LYS A 128 -9.62 5.99 6.09
C LYS A 128 -10.10 7.14 5.22
N THR A 129 -10.61 8.21 5.85
CA THR A 129 -11.16 9.39 5.16
C THR A 129 -10.10 10.08 4.29
N THR A 130 -8.88 10.20 4.82
CA THR A 130 -7.73 10.74 4.08
C THR A 130 -7.37 9.89 2.87
N SER A 131 -7.38 8.56 3.01
CA SER A 131 -7.08 7.63 1.92
C SER A 131 -8.17 7.63 0.86
N LEU A 132 -9.44 7.76 1.25
CA LEU A 132 -10.57 7.95 0.34
C LEU A 132 -10.37 9.20 -0.53
N GLY A 133 -10.08 10.33 0.10
CA GLY A 133 -9.84 11.59 -0.61
C GLY A 133 -8.65 11.52 -1.57
N LYS A 134 -7.54 10.89 -1.16
CA LYS A 134 -6.38 10.63 -2.04
C LYS A 134 -6.76 9.74 -3.22
N LEU A 135 -7.58 8.70 -3.01
CA LEU A 135 -8.05 7.82 -4.07
C LEU A 135 -8.97 8.54 -5.05
N ALA A 136 -9.88 9.38 -4.57
CA ALA A 136 -10.73 10.21 -5.41
C ALA A 136 -9.91 11.20 -6.24
N TYR A 137 -8.93 11.87 -5.63
CA TYR A 137 -7.99 12.74 -6.36
C TYR A 137 -7.28 11.99 -7.50
N ARG A 138 -6.81 10.77 -7.24
CA ARG A 138 -6.20 9.92 -8.26
C ARG A 138 -7.18 9.64 -9.41
N PHE A 139 -8.39 9.19 -9.11
CA PHE A 139 -9.39 8.88 -10.15
C PHE A 139 -9.86 10.10 -10.94
N LYS A 140 -10.02 11.25 -10.28
CA LYS A 140 -10.33 12.52 -10.95
C LYS A 140 -9.22 12.91 -11.94
N ASN A 141 -7.96 12.76 -11.56
CA ASN A 141 -6.82 12.99 -12.46
C ASN A 141 -6.73 12.00 -13.63
N GLU A 142 -7.29 10.80 -13.45
CA GLU A 142 -7.46 9.79 -14.51
C GLU A 142 -8.73 10.04 -15.37
N GLY A 143 -9.49 11.11 -15.09
CA GLY A 143 -10.66 11.53 -15.86
C GLY A 143 -11.98 10.85 -15.44
N ALA A 144 -12.00 10.12 -14.33
CA ALA A 144 -13.22 9.47 -13.85
C ALA A 144 -14.21 10.46 -13.23
N LYS A 145 -15.51 10.16 -13.36
CA LYS A 145 -16.57 10.79 -12.55
C LYS A 145 -16.62 10.09 -11.20
N VAL A 146 -16.46 10.85 -10.12
CA VAL A 146 -16.39 10.33 -8.74
C VAL A 146 -17.52 10.94 -7.92
N LEU A 147 -18.28 10.05 -7.28
CA LEU A 147 -19.27 10.38 -6.25
C LEU A 147 -18.76 9.80 -4.92
N MET A 148 -18.61 10.65 -3.91
CA MET A 148 -18.27 10.26 -2.54
C MET A 148 -19.56 10.03 -1.74
N ALA A 149 -19.55 9.05 -0.83
CA ALA A 149 -20.66 8.82 0.09
C ALA A 149 -20.13 8.86 1.53
N ALA A 150 -20.66 9.77 2.34
CA ALA A 150 -20.27 9.95 3.74
C ALA A 150 -20.92 8.89 4.65
N GLY A 151 -20.40 7.65 4.58
CA GLY A 151 -20.90 6.52 5.37
C GLY A 151 -20.32 6.40 6.79
N ASP A 152 -19.37 7.24 7.19
CA ASP A 152 -18.86 7.29 8.58
C ASP A 152 -19.77 8.20 9.43
N THR A 153 -20.93 7.66 9.83
CA THR A 153 -21.97 8.41 10.57
C THR A 153 -21.71 8.52 12.07
N PHE A 154 -20.76 7.74 12.61
CA PHE A 154 -20.42 7.78 14.03
C PHE A 154 -19.49 8.95 14.36
N ARG A 155 -18.62 9.34 13.42
CA ARG A 155 -17.60 10.37 13.64
C ARG A 155 -17.98 11.65 12.91
N ALA A 156 -18.56 12.61 13.62
CA ALA A 156 -18.95 13.91 13.06
C ALA A 156 -17.82 14.56 12.23
N ALA A 157 -16.60 14.62 12.78
CA ALA A 157 -15.44 15.19 12.06
C ALA A 157 -15.04 14.43 10.78
N ALA A 158 -15.43 13.15 10.62
CA ALA A 158 -15.14 12.40 9.40
C ALA A 158 -16.00 12.86 8.22
N ARG A 159 -17.25 13.28 8.49
CA ARG A 159 -18.14 13.92 7.51
C ARG A 159 -17.53 15.22 7.00
N ASP A 160 -17.23 16.16 7.91
CA ASP A 160 -16.66 17.47 7.57
C ASP A 160 -15.34 17.33 6.79
N GLN A 161 -14.49 16.39 7.22
CA GLN A 161 -13.25 16.10 6.51
C GLN A 161 -13.50 15.56 5.09
N LEU A 162 -14.54 14.76 4.89
CA LEU A 162 -14.89 14.23 3.57
C LEU A 162 -15.47 15.30 2.65
N GLU A 163 -16.26 16.24 3.18
CA GLU A 163 -16.74 17.43 2.45
C GLU A 163 -15.57 18.25 1.91
N ILE A 164 -14.54 18.51 2.74
CA ILE A 164 -13.32 19.21 2.32
C ILE A 164 -12.60 18.44 1.19
N TRP A 165 -12.55 17.11 1.24
CA TRP A 165 -11.98 16.31 0.17
C TRP A 165 -12.80 16.34 -1.12
N ALA A 166 -14.13 16.35 -1.01
CA ALA A 166 -15.02 16.47 -2.15
C ALA A 166 -14.79 17.80 -2.88
N GLU A 167 -14.75 18.91 -2.13
CA GLU A 167 -14.43 20.24 -2.65
C GLU A 167 -13.04 20.26 -3.30
N ARG A 168 -12.00 19.81 -2.58
CA ARG A 168 -10.61 19.80 -3.08
C ARG A 168 -10.42 19.01 -4.36
N THR A 169 -11.21 17.96 -4.57
CA THR A 169 -11.11 17.09 -5.75
C THR A 169 -12.13 17.43 -6.84
N GLY A 170 -13.07 18.34 -6.57
CA GLY A 170 -14.22 18.59 -7.43
C GLY A 170 -15.08 17.35 -7.64
N SER A 171 -15.23 16.52 -6.60
CA SER A 171 -16.10 15.33 -6.61
C SER A 171 -17.45 15.68 -6.00
N GLU A 172 -18.51 15.04 -6.47
CA GLU A 172 -19.83 15.14 -5.83
C GLU A 172 -19.82 14.34 -4.52
N ILE A 173 -20.65 14.73 -3.55
CA ILE A 173 -20.76 14.04 -2.26
C ILE A 173 -22.22 13.85 -1.83
N VAL A 174 -22.55 12.66 -1.36
CA VAL A 174 -23.82 12.34 -0.68
C VAL A 174 -23.57 12.24 0.81
N ILE A 175 -24.43 12.88 1.58
CA ILE A 175 -24.32 12.95 3.03
C ILE A 175 -25.69 12.72 3.65
N ASP A 176 -25.71 12.07 4.81
CA ASP A 176 -26.94 11.89 5.57
C ASP A 176 -27.48 13.24 6.07
N ASN A 177 -28.79 13.44 5.94
CA ASN A 177 -29.47 14.67 6.31
C ASN A 177 -30.02 14.52 7.74
N ASP A 178 -29.36 15.12 8.72
CA ASP A 178 -29.86 15.26 10.10
C ASP A 178 -31.00 16.30 10.25
N LYS A 179 -31.96 16.33 9.32
CA LYS A 179 -33.18 17.13 9.47
C LYS A 179 -34.40 16.34 9.00
N LYS A 180 -35.40 16.25 9.90
CA LYS A 180 -36.83 16.10 9.56
C LYS A 180 -37.08 16.75 8.21
N ALA A 181 -37.65 16.01 7.27
CA ALA A 181 -38.09 16.52 5.99
C ALA A 181 -38.92 17.81 6.18
N GLN A 182 -38.29 18.97 6.02
CA GLN A 182 -39.01 20.18 5.67
C GLN A 182 -39.21 20.08 4.16
N ALA A 183 -40.46 19.93 3.78
CA ALA A 183 -40.89 19.93 2.39
C ALA A 183 -40.32 21.16 1.68
N PRO A 184 -39.86 21.05 0.43
CA PRO A 184 -39.42 22.20 -0.32
C PRO A 184 -40.61 23.15 -0.52
N SER A 185 -40.57 24.31 0.14
CA SER A 185 -41.45 25.43 -0.18
C SER A 185 -41.01 25.99 -1.54
N GLY A 186 -41.63 25.49 -2.60
CA GLY A 186 -41.31 25.89 -3.95
C GLY A 186 -41.94 24.97 -4.96
N SER A 187 -43.27 25.00 -5.06
CA SER A 187 -44.02 24.42 -6.17
C SER A 187 -43.52 25.05 -7.48
N LYS A 188 -42.69 24.32 -8.23
CA LYS A 188 -42.70 24.42 -9.69
C LYS A 188 -43.37 23.17 -10.22
N THR A 189 -44.62 23.37 -10.58
CA THR A 189 -45.43 22.50 -11.41
C THR A 189 -44.64 22.18 -12.69
N TRP A 190 -44.45 20.89 -12.96
CA TRP A 190 -44.24 20.41 -14.32
C TRP A 190 -45.61 19.94 -14.81
N GLU A 191 -46.22 20.73 -15.68
CA GLU A 191 -47.43 20.33 -16.41
C GLU A 191 -47.02 19.58 -17.69
N ALA A 192 -47.71 18.45 -17.87
CA ALA A 192 -47.94 17.61 -19.06
C ALA A 192 -46.72 17.12 -19.87
#